data_AF-W9IZE0-F1
#
_entry.id   AF-W9IZE0-F1
#
_cell.length_a   1.000
_cell.length_b   1.000
_cell.length_c   1.000
_cell.angle_alpha   90.00
_cell.angle_beta   90.00
_cell.angle_gamma   90.00
#
_symmetry.space_group_name_H-M   'P 1'
#
loop_
_entity.id
_entity.type
_entity.pdbx_description
1 polymer ?
#
loop_
_entity_poly.entity_id
_entity_poly.type
_entity_poly.pdbx_seq_one_letter_code
_entity_poly.pdbx_strand_id
1 'polypeptide(L)'
;MQGKKFVSPLDRSLQAHNTDVYGCSQVFLARLCGQAQRYDDMVPLLKQVVKRGGELSVDERNLLTTAFNNVFNTRRASWRTIFSIEKNEYKGSEKHLATIRGYRIKIENEIEEICRDVLDLLDQSLIPNASTGE
;
A
#
# COMPACT_ATOMS: atom_id res chain seq x y z
N MET A 1 -29.21 4.52 36.91
CA MET A 1 -29.30 3.33 36.03
C MET A 1 -28.98 3.79 34.61
N GLN A 2 -27.77 3.55 34.12
CA GLN A 2 -27.39 3.98 32.77
C GLN A 2 -27.94 2.98 31.74
N GLY A 3 -28.75 3.50 30.81
CA GLY A 3 -29.37 2.72 29.75
C GLY A 3 -28.32 2.11 28.83
N LYS A 4 -28.27 0.77 28.80
CA LYS A 4 -27.53 0.02 27.79
C LYS A 4 -28.20 0.32 26.44
N LYS A 5 -27.54 1.13 25.60
CA LYS A 5 -27.96 1.32 24.20
C LYS A 5 -27.99 -0.06 23.54
N PHE A 6 -29.19 -0.48 23.12
CA PHE A 6 -29.40 -1.74 22.43
C PHE A 6 -28.84 -1.59 21.01
N VAL A 7 -27.62 -2.08 20.80
CA VAL A 7 -27.01 -2.14 19.47
C VAL A 7 -27.73 -3.22 18.68
N SER A 8 -28.28 -2.85 17.52
CA SER A 8 -29.12 -3.74 16.71
C SER A 8 -28.34 -4.96 16.20
N PRO A 9 -28.99 -6.12 15.96
CA PRO A 9 -28.33 -7.28 15.38
C PRO A 9 -27.70 -7.03 14.00
N LEU A 10 -28.24 -6.09 13.22
CA LEU A 10 -27.68 -5.65 11.94
C LEU A 10 -26.34 -4.89 12.10
N ASP A 11 -26.19 -4.10 13.16
CA ASP A 11 -24.94 -3.40 13.48
C ASP A 11 -23.80 -4.39 13.82
N ARG A 12 -24.13 -5.51 14.49
CA ARG A 12 -23.13 -6.55 14.81
C ARG A 12 -22.65 -7.30 13.57
N SER A 13 -23.51 -7.53 12.58
CA SER A 13 -23.11 -8.15 11.32
C SER A 13 -22.23 -7.24 10.46
N LEU A 14 -22.42 -5.92 10.52
CA LEU A 14 -21.55 -4.93 9.88
C LEU A 14 -20.17 -4.84 10.57
N GLN A 15 -20.10 -5.09 11.88
CA GLN A 15 -18.83 -5.19 12.60
C GLN A 15 -18.08 -6.51 12.35
N ALA A 16 -18.76 -7.60 12.04
CA ALA A 16 -18.12 -8.90 11.74
C ALA A 16 -17.36 -8.91 10.40
N HIS A 17 -17.73 -8.05 9.44
CA HIS A 17 -17.00 -7.84 8.18
C HIS A 17 -15.81 -6.87 8.32
N ASN A 18 -15.58 -6.32 9.52
CA ASN A 18 -14.66 -5.21 9.75
C ASN A 18 -13.37 -5.57 10.49
N THR A 19 -13.21 -6.85 10.85
CA THR A 19 -12.09 -7.35 11.64
C THR A 19 -11.17 -8.23 10.81
N ASP A 20 -9.87 -7.95 10.86
CA ASP A 20 -8.83 -8.84 10.33
C ASP A 20 -8.69 -10.12 11.18
N VAL A 21 -7.73 -10.99 10.83
CA VAL A 21 -7.44 -12.25 11.54
C VAL A 21 -7.14 -12.04 13.04
N TYR A 22 -6.82 -10.81 13.45
CA TYR A 22 -6.51 -10.42 14.84
C TYR A 22 -7.68 -9.74 15.56
N GLY A 23 -8.86 -9.64 14.93
CA GLY A 23 -10.01 -8.97 15.54
C GLY A 23 -9.91 -7.45 15.54
N CYS A 24 -9.00 -6.85 14.77
CA CYS A 24 -8.76 -5.41 14.77
C CYS A 24 -9.18 -4.74 13.45
N SER A 25 -9.39 -3.42 13.49
CA SER A 25 -9.68 -2.63 12.30
C SER A 25 -8.45 -2.57 11.39
N GLN A 26 -8.67 -2.72 10.08
CA GLN A 26 -7.62 -2.61 9.06
C GLN A 26 -6.87 -1.28 9.13
N VAL A 27 -7.55 -0.18 9.49
CA VAL A 27 -6.93 1.14 9.66
C VAL A 27 -6.00 1.15 10.87
N PHE A 28 -6.35 0.47 11.96
CA PHE A 28 -5.48 0.36 13.13
C PHE A 28 -4.23 -0.46 12.80
N LEU A 29 -4.39 -1.62 12.16
CA LEU A 29 -3.25 -2.43 11.76
C LEU A 29 -2.36 -1.69 10.75
N ALA A 30 -2.94 -0.96 9.79
CA ALA A 30 -2.17 -0.12 8.87
C ALA A 30 -1.34 0.94 9.59
N ARG A 31 -1.85 1.55 10.67
CA ARG A 31 -1.08 2.49 11.50
C ARG A 31 0.09 1.79 12.20
N LEU A 32 -0.09 0.57 12.71
CA LEU A 32 0.99 -0.22 13.29
C LEU A 32 2.07 -0.56 12.24
N CYS A 33 1.65 -0.99 11.06
CA CYS A 33 2.57 -1.24 9.94
C CYS A 33 3.37 0.02 9.59
N GLY A 34 2.72 1.19 9.54
CA GLY A 34 3.39 2.46 9.31
C GLY A 34 4.45 2.79 10.37
N GLN A 35 4.13 2.60 11.65
CA GLN A 35 5.09 2.81 12.76
C GLN A 35 6.27 1.82 12.70
N ALA A 36 6.02 0.59 12.26
CA ALA A 36 7.03 -0.44 12.07
C ALA A 36 7.75 -0.36 10.72
N GLN A 37 7.45 0.64 9.88
CA GLN A 37 7.97 0.81 8.51
C GLN A 37 7.72 -0.40 7.59
N ARG A 38 6.68 -1.19 7.90
CA ARG A 38 6.26 -2.35 7.10
C ARG A 38 5.23 -1.94 6.05
N TYR A 39 5.63 -1.05 5.16
CA TYR A 39 4.72 -0.46 4.17
C TYR A 39 4.18 -1.48 3.16
N ASP A 40 4.96 -2.53 2.86
CA ASP A 40 4.53 -3.66 2.04
C ASP A 40 3.35 -4.44 2.64
N ASP A 41 3.28 -4.50 3.97
CA ASP A 41 2.14 -5.10 4.68
C ASP A 41 0.99 -4.09 4.84
N MET A 42 1.31 -2.79 4.88
CA MET A 42 0.34 -1.71 5.03
C MET A 42 -0.54 -1.54 3.78
N VAL A 43 0.05 -1.64 2.58
CA VAL A 43 -0.67 -1.48 1.29
C VAL A 43 -1.87 -2.44 1.16
N PRO A 44 -1.76 -3.76 1.36
CA PRO A 44 -2.90 -4.66 1.21
C PRO A 44 -4.02 -4.40 2.21
N LEU A 45 -3.70 -3.93 3.43
CA LEU A 45 -4.71 -3.52 4.42
C LEU A 45 -5.50 -2.32 3.94
N LEU A 46 -4.82 -1.28 3.43
CA LEU A 46 -5.46 -0.08 2.94
C LEU A 46 -6.21 -0.30 1.63
N LYS A 47 -5.74 -1.21 0.76
CA LYS A 47 -6.53 -1.69 -0.39
C LYS A 47 -7.85 -2.29 0.04
N GLN A 48 -7.89 -3.01 1.16
CA GLN A 48 -9.15 -3.54 1.69
C GLN A 48 -10.05 -2.43 2.25
N VAL A 49 -9.48 -1.40 2.88
CA VAL A 49 -10.23 -0.20 3.30
C VAL A 49 -10.89 0.47 2.10
N VAL A 50 -10.16 0.67 0.99
CA VAL A 50 -10.72 1.23 -0.27
C VAL A 50 -11.84 0.35 -0.82
N LYS A 51 -11.68 -0.98 -0.80
CA LYS A 51 -12.68 -1.94 -1.31
C LYS A 51 -13.96 -2.00 -0.48
N ARG A 52 -13.98 -1.47 0.75
CA ARG A 52 -15.22 -1.33 1.54
C ARG A 52 -16.21 -0.37 0.86
N GLY A 53 -15.73 0.49 -0.03
CA GLY A 53 -16.52 1.48 -0.75
C GLY A 53 -16.82 2.70 0.11
N GLY A 54 -17.39 3.72 -0.54
CA GLY A 54 -17.61 5.03 0.07
C GLY A 54 -16.38 5.92 0.01
N GLU A 55 -16.56 7.17 0.43
CA GLU A 55 -15.50 8.15 0.43
C GLU A 55 -14.52 7.92 1.59
N LEU A 56 -13.22 7.90 1.27
CA LEU A 56 -12.17 7.82 2.30
C LEU A 56 -12.10 9.11 3.10
N SER A 57 -11.91 8.98 4.41
CA SER A 57 -11.54 10.11 5.25
C SER A 57 -10.15 10.66 4.90
N VAL A 58 -9.89 11.93 5.28
CA VAL A 58 -8.57 12.57 5.12
C VAL A 58 -7.45 11.71 5.71
N ASP A 59 -7.68 11.14 6.90
CA ASP A 59 -6.74 10.24 7.57
C ASP A 59 -6.45 8.98 6.76
N GLU A 60 -7.48 8.33 6.21
CA GLU A 60 -7.32 7.13 5.38
C GLU A 60 -6.60 7.43 4.06
N ARG A 61 -6.93 8.56 3.41
CA ARG A 61 -6.22 9.04 2.20
C ARG A 61 -4.74 9.29 2.49
N ASN A 62 -4.43 9.92 3.62
CA ASN A 62 -3.05 10.18 4.05
C ASN A 62 -2.28 8.89 4.34
N LEU A 63 -2.92 7.90 4.99
CA LEU A 63 -2.31 6.60 5.22
C LEU A 63 -2.05 5.87 3.89
N LEU A 64 -3.01 5.89 2.96
CA LEU A 64 -2.87 5.26 1.64
C LEU A 64 -1.70 5.87 0.85
N THR A 65 -1.65 7.19 0.80
CA THR A 65 -0.57 7.95 0.15
C THR A 65 0.78 7.64 0.80
N THR A 66 0.84 7.62 2.12
CA THR A 66 2.05 7.29 2.88
C THR A 66 2.56 5.89 2.55
N ALA A 67 1.66 4.89 2.53
CA ALA A 67 2.03 3.50 2.27
C ALA A 67 2.61 3.34 0.86
N PHE A 68 1.90 3.78 -0.17
CA PHE A 68 2.34 3.63 -1.56
C PHE A 68 3.63 4.41 -1.85
N ASN A 69 3.75 5.65 -1.37
CA ASN A 69 4.97 6.44 -1.57
C ASN A 69 6.20 5.78 -0.95
N ASN A 70 6.07 5.20 0.24
CA ASN A 70 7.20 4.52 0.88
C ASN A 70 7.58 3.23 0.15
N VAL A 71 6.61 2.40 -0.26
CA VAL A 71 6.88 1.20 -1.05
C VAL A 71 7.60 1.58 -2.34
N PHE A 72 7.09 2.55 -3.10
CA PHE A 72 7.70 3.05 -4.33
C PHE A 72 9.13 3.59 -4.10
N ASN A 73 9.32 4.44 -3.09
CA ASN A 73 10.62 5.05 -2.79
C ASN A 73 11.67 4.01 -2.41
N THR A 74 11.30 2.97 -1.66
CA THR A 74 12.20 1.85 -1.33
C THR A 74 12.66 1.10 -2.57
N ARG A 75 11.76 0.83 -3.53
CA ARG A 75 12.13 0.17 -4.79
C ARG A 75 12.98 1.08 -5.66
N ARG A 76 12.63 2.36 -5.76
CA ARG A 76 13.41 3.35 -6.50
C ARG A 76 14.82 3.53 -5.95
N ALA A 77 14.99 3.54 -4.62
CA ALA A 77 16.30 3.58 -3.98
C ALA A 77 17.11 2.32 -4.32
N SER A 78 16.49 1.14 -4.25
CA SER A 78 17.10 -0.14 -4.64
C SER A 78 17.53 -0.13 -6.10
N TRP A 79 16.67 0.34 -7.00
CA TRP A 79 16.97 0.48 -8.43
C TRP A 79 18.18 1.38 -8.67
N ARG A 80 18.24 2.56 -8.02
CA ARG A 80 19.37 3.49 -8.15
C ARG A 80 20.69 2.84 -7.74
N THR A 81 20.68 2.08 -6.65
CA THR A 81 21.85 1.34 -6.17
C THR A 81 22.30 0.29 -7.19
N ILE A 82 21.38 -0.54 -7.68
CA ILE A 82 21.70 -1.59 -8.66
C ILE A 82 22.19 -0.99 -9.98
N PHE A 83 21.56 0.08 -10.47
CA PHE A 83 22.00 0.79 -11.66
C PHE A 83 23.41 1.38 -11.51
N SER A 84 23.75 1.87 -10.31
CA SER A 84 25.11 2.35 -10.04
C SER A 84 26.13 1.22 -10.03
N ILE A 85 25.77 0.05 -9.49
CA ILE A 85 26.62 -1.16 -9.53
C ILE A 85 26.83 -1.61 -10.98
N GLU A 86 25.77 -1.67 -11.78
CA GLU A 86 25.83 -2.03 -13.20
C GLU A 86 26.84 -1.15 -13.97
N LYS A 87 26.79 0.17 -13.75
CA LYS A 87 27.71 1.12 -14.39
C LYS A 87 29.18 0.94 -13.99
N ASN A 88 29.45 0.47 -12.78
CA ASN A 88 30.80 0.26 -12.29
C ASN A 88 31.40 -1.05 -12.82
N GLU A 89 30.62 -2.12 -12.89
CA GLU A 89 31.05 -3.41 -13.46
C GLU A 89 31.43 -3.28 -14.94
N TYR A 90 30.68 -2.46 -15.70
CA TYR A 90 30.99 -2.17 -17.10
C TYR A 90 32.42 -1.61 -17.32
N LYS A 91 33.04 -1.04 -16.29
CA LYS A 91 34.40 -0.46 -16.38
C LYS A 91 35.53 -1.44 -16.05
N GLY A 92 35.23 -2.63 -15.54
CA GLY A 92 36.23 -3.54 -14.97
C GLY A 92 36.09 -5.03 -15.28
N SER A 93 34.85 -5.55 -15.41
CA SER A 93 34.61 -6.97 -15.76
C SER A 93 33.16 -7.19 -16.22
N GLU A 94 32.95 -7.99 -17.27
CA GLU A 94 31.59 -8.30 -17.76
C GLU A 94 30.98 -9.57 -17.12
N LYS A 95 31.71 -10.25 -16.23
CA LYS A 95 31.34 -11.60 -15.73
C LYS A 95 29.95 -11.65 -15.07
N HIS A 96 29.56 -10.57 -14.38
CA HIS A 96 28.29 -10.51 -13.64
C HIS A 96 27.25 -9.56 -14.25
N LEU A 97 27.57 -8.95 -15.39
CA LEU A 97 26.75 -7.88 -15.97
C LEU A 97 25.34 -8.35 -16.35
N ALA A 98 25.21 -9.55 -16.91
CA ALA A 98 23.91 -10.14 -17.25
C ALA A 98 23.03 -10.34 -16.01
N THR A 99 23.59 -10.85 -14.91
CA THR A 99 22.86 -11.06 -13.65
C THR A 99 22.42 -9.73 -13.04
N ILE A 100 23.29 -8.73 -13.02
CA ILE A 100 22.96 -7.39 -12.48
C ILE A 100 21.84 -6.74 -13.30
N ARG A 101 21.91 -6.82 -14.63
CA ARG A 101 20.84 -6.34 -15.53
C ARG A 101 19.52 -7.04 -15.28
N GLY A 102 19.53 -8.36 -15.16
CA GLY A 102 18.32 -9.14 -14.85
C GLY A 102 17.69 -8.69 -13.52
N TYR A 103 18.50 -8.43 -12.51
CA TYR A 103 18.00 -7.95 -11.22
C TYR A 103 17.49 -6.50 -11.30
N ARG A 104 18.13 -5.62 -12.07
CA ARG A 104 17.62 -4.26 -12.33
C ARG A 104 16.22 -4.30 -12.96
N ILE A 105 16.05 -5.11 -14.02
CA ILE A 105 14.77 -5.27 -14.73
C ILE A 105 13.68 -5.80 -13.79
N LYS A 106 14.02 -6.72 -12.89
CA LYS A 106 13.09 -7.19 -11.85
C LYS A 106 12.57 -6.01 -11.00
N ILE A 107 13.45 -5.13 -10.53
CA ILE A 107 13.05 -3.96 -9.73
C ILE A 107 12.21 -2.99 -10.58
N GLU A 108 12.53 -2.82 -11.86
CA GLU A 108 11.72 -1.99 -12.77
C GLU A 108 10.29 -2.52 -12.88
N ASN A 109 10.12 -3.84 -13.02
CA ASN A 109 8.80 -4.47 -13.04
C ASN A 109 8.05 -4.28 -11.71
N GLU A 110 8.74 -4.42 -10.56
CA GLU A 110 8.12 -4.15 -9.25
C GLU A 110 7.63 -2.70 -9.14
N ILE A 111 8.41 -1.73 -9.66
CA ILE A 111 7.99 -0.32 -9.69
C ILE A 111 6.78 -0.13 -10.59
N GLU A 112 6.77 -0.74 -11.78
CA GLU A 112 5.64 -0.67 -12.71
C GLU A 112 4.36 -1.23 -12.08
N GLU A 113 4.47 -2.38 -11.40
CA GLU A 113 3.35 -3.01 -10.69
C GLU A 113 2.79 -2.10 -9.60
N ILE A 114 3.65 -1.44 -8.81
CA ILE A 114 3.21 -0.48 -7.80
C ILE A 114 2.47 0.70 -8.43
N CYS A 115 2.97 1.23 -9.55
CA CYS A 115 2.31 2.33 -10.26
C CYS A 115 0.95 1.91 -10.83
N ARG A 116 0.87 0.74 -11.45
CA ARG A 116 -0.37 0.17 -11.97
C ARG A 116 -1.40 -0.03 -10.87
N ASP A 117 -0.97 -0.57 -9.72
CA ASP A 117 -1.83 -0.75 -8.55
C ASP A 117 -2.46 0.57 -8.06
N VAL A 118 -1.71 1.68 -8.08
CA VAL A 118 -2.24 3.00 -7.69
C VAL A 118 -3.24 3.51 -8.72
N LEU A 119 -2.92 3.41 -10.00
CA LEU A 119 -3.80 3.84 -11.09
C LEU A 119 -5.12 3.06 -11.07
N ASP A 120 -5.05 1.75 -10.90
CA ASP A 120 -6.24 0.89 -10.80
C ASP A 120 -7.13 1.29 -9.61
N LEU A 121 -6.54 1.61 -8.45
CA LEU A 121 -7.30 2.08 -7.29
C LEU A 121 -7.95 3.45 -7.56
N LEU A 122 -7.25 4.35 -8.23
CA LEU A 122 -7.77 5.67 -8.58
C LEU A 122 -8.97 5.56 -9.51
N ASP A 123 -8.82 4.84 -10.62
CA ASP A 123 -9.82 4.73 -11.67
C ASP A 123 -11.04 3.91 -11.24
N GLN A 124 -10.82 2.81 -10.51
CA GLN A 124 -11.90 1.87 -10.19
C GLN A 124 -12.65 2.21 -8.90
N SER A 125 -12.00 2.91 -7.96
CA SER A 125 -12.55 3.11 -6.62
C SER A 125 -12.50 4.55 -6.13
N LEU A 126 -11.34 5.22 -6.15
CA LEU A 126 -11.22 6.50 -5.44
C LEU A 126 -11.90 7.65 -6.18
N ILE A 127 -11.73 7.76 -7.50
CA ILE A 127 -12.37 8.80 -8.32
C ILE A 127 -13.90 8.60 -8.36
N PRO A 128 -14.43 7.39 -8.63
CA PRO A 128 -15.89 7.18 -8.64
C PRO A 128 -16.59 7.46 -7.31
N ASN A 129 -15.89 7.26 -6.18
CA ASN A 129 -16.45 7.47 -4.83
C ASN A 129 -16.13 8.85 -4.24
N ALA A 130 -15.44 9.73 -4.98
CA ALA A 130 -15.16 11.08 -4.52
C ALA A 130 -16.42 11.95 -4.67
N SER A 131 -17.14 12.17 -3.56
CA SER A 131 -18.35 13.00 -3.53
C SER A 131 -18.10 14.41 -3.01
N THR A 132 -17.07 14.60 -2.20
CA THR A 132 -16.73 15.90 -1.61
C THR A 132 -15.53 16.51 -2.33
N GLY A 133 -15.67 17.76 -2.80
CA GLY A 133 -14.53 18.57 -3.18
C GLY A 133 -13.83 19.10 -1.94
N GLU A 134 -12.50 19.06 -1.91
CA GLU A 134 -11.68 19.80 -0.93
C GLU A 134 -11.31 21.20 -1.44
#